data_AF-K1RPC2-F1
#
_entry.id   AF-K1RPC2-F1
#
_cell.length_a   1.000
_cell.length_b   1.000
_cell.length_c   1.000
_cell.angle_alpha   90.00
_cell.angle_beta   90.00
_cell.angle_gamma   90.00
#
_symmetry.space_group_name_H-M   'P 1'
#
loop_
_entity.id
_entity.type
_entity.pdbx_description
1 polymer ?
#
loop_
_entity_poly.entity_id
_entity_poly.type
_entity_poly.pdbx_seq_one_letter_code
_entity_poly.pdbx_strand_id
1 'polypeptide(L)'
;MGISSSIPEIELEKKTSFINYTSKKLNDKLTEKIVKDASYILNKNYEELLSHETGRKKYMGVRTKDGIVYSALSMGAGEQRVIKILQTAYSAYQYSLILIDEIDLLLHVDAFRKLIQTLSYIGNR
;
A
#
# COMPACT_ATOMS: atom_id res chain seq x y z
N MET A 1 -9.97 10.07 -0.01
CA MET A 1 -9.99 8.69 0.52
C MET A 1 -10.75 8.72 1.84
N GLY A 2 -11.85 7.98 1.96
CA GLY A 2 -12.69 7.95 3.18
C GLY A 2 -12.39 6.74 4.07
N ILE A 3 -13.08 6.65 5.22
CA ILE A 3 -12.93 5.55 6.20
C ILE A 3 -13.16 4.14 5.64
N SER A 4 -13.93 3.99 4.55
CA SER A 4 -14.14 2.69 3.90
C SER A 4 -12.85 2.09 3.33
N SER A 5 -11.83 2.92 3.08
CA SER A 5 -10.50 2.46 2.66
C SER A 5 -9.71 1.75 3.75
N SER A 6 -10.18 1.83 5.00
CA SER A 6 -9.59 1.16 6.17
C SER A 6 -10.05 -0.28 6.33
N ILE A 7 -11.07 -0.72 5.58
CA ILE A 7 -11.56 -2.09 5.58
C ILE A 7 -10.54 -2.97 4.81
N PRO A 8 -9.93 -3.98 5.46
CA PRO A 8 -9.02 -4.91 4.80
C PRO A 8 -9.66 -5.60 3.59
N GLU A 9 -8.88 -5.84 2.55
CA GLU A 9 -9.37 -6.55 1.36
C GLU A 9 -9.91 -7.96 1.67
N ILE A 10 -9.41 -8.61 2.71
CA ILE A 10 -9.91 -9.91 3.16
C ILE A 10 -11.34 -9.85 3.71
N GLU A 11 -11.74 -8.75 4.35
CA GLU A 11 -13.11 -8.59 4.89
C GLU A 11 -14.13 -8.33 3.77
N LEU A 12 -13.68 -7.81 2.63
CA LEU A 12 -14.50 -7.63 1.44
C LEU A 12 -14.58 -8.89 0.58
N GLU A 13 -13.72 -9.88 0.85
CA GLU A 13 -13.62 -11.07 0.02
C GLU A 13 -14.71 -12.09 0.36
N LYS A 14 -15.56 -12.40 -0.63
CA LYS A 14 -16.68 -13.34 -0.47
C LYS A 14 -16.30 -14.78 -0.78
N LYS A 15 -15.16 -15.02 -1.43
CA LYS A 15 -14.70 -16.38 -1.73
C LYS A 15 -14.15 -17.03 -0.46
N THR A 16 -14.72 -18.19 -0.14
CA THR A 16 -14.29 -19.04 0.97
C THR A 16 -13.33 -20.16 0.52
N SER A 17 -13.14 -20.32 -0.79
CA SER A 17 -12.23 -21.30 -1.39
C SER A 17 -10.84 -20.72 -1.69
N PHE A 18 -9.86 -21.58 -1.89
CA PHE A 18 -8.47 -21.18 -2.17
C PHE A 18 -8.39 -20.26 -3.40
N ILE A 19 -7.73 -19.11 -3.24
CA ILE A 19 -7.60 -18.10 -4.28
C ILE A 19 -6.26 -18.31 -5.00
N ASN A 20 -6.30 -18.92 -6.17
CA ASN A 20 -5.16 -18.98 -7.08
C ASN A 20 -5.03 -17.65 -7.83
N TYR A 21 -3.84 -17.07 -7.81
CA TYR A 21 -3.51 -15.83 -8.52
C TYR A 21 -2.17 -15.93 -9.22
N THR A 22 -2.05 -15.22 -10.34
CA THR A 22 -0.78 -15.04 -11.04
C THR A 22 -0.13 -13.75 -10.56
N SER A 23 1.14 -13.82 -10.19
CA SER A 23 1.89 -12.67 -9.65
C SER A 23 2.66 -11.96 -10.75
N LYS A 24 2.44 -10.65 -10.90
CA LYS A 24 3.23 -9.79 -11.77
C LYS A 24 4.00 -8.77 -10.94
N LYS A 25 5.31 -8.67 -11.17
CA LYS A 25 6.15 -7.63 -10.55
C LYS A 25 5.86 -6.27 -11.20
N LEU A 26 5.71 -5.23 -10.39
CA LEU A 26 5.60 -3.85 -10.87
C LEU A 26 6.99 -3.21 -10.83
N ASN A 27 7.53 -2.83 -12.00
CA ASN A 27 8.93 -2.38 -12.18
C ASN A 27 9.06 -0.89 -12.52
N ASP A 28 8.08 -0.08 -12.18
CA ASP A 28 8.11 1.33 -12.49
C ASP A 28 8.95 2.12 -11.48
N LYS A 29 9.65 3.17 -11.92
CA LYS A 29 10.40 4.08 -11.04
C LYS A 29 9.55 4.65 -9.90
N LEU A 30 8.24 4.78 -10.12
CA LEU A 30 7.28 5.20 -9.10
C LEU A 30 7.10 4.14 -8.02
N THR A 31 6.96 2.88 -8.44
CA THR A 31 6.83 1.73 -7.55
C THR A 31 8.05 1.56 -6.67
N GLU A 32 9.26 1.77 -7.19
CA GLU A 32 10.49 1.74 -6.40
C GLU A 32 10.47 2.77 -5.26
N LYS A 33 9.98 3.99 -5.54
CA LYS A 33 9.81 5.02 -4.50
C LYS A 33 8.77 4.63 -3.46
N ILE A 34 7.63 4.11 -3.91
CA ILE A 34 6.56 3.65 -3.02
C ILE A 34 7.07 2.54 -2.10
N VAL A 35 7.79 1.55 -2.62
CA VAL A 35 8.36 0.45 -1.81
C VAL A 35 9.37 0.97 -0.80
N LYS A 36 10.25 1.89 -1.21
CA LYS A 36 11.24 2.50 -0.32
C LYS A 36 10.57 3.27 0.83
N ASP A 37 9.59 4.11 0.52
CA ASP A 37 8.92 4.93 1.52
C ASP A 37 8.00 4.09 2.42
N ALA A 38 7.29 3.11 1.85
CA ALA A 38 6.50 2.15 2.63
C ALA A 38 7.38 1.36 3.62
N SER A 39 8.58 0.92 3.18
CA SER A 39 9.55 0.25 4.04
C SER A 39 9.99 1.13 5.20
N TYR A 40 10.28 2.40 4.92
CA TYR A 40 10.68 3.38 5.94
C TYR A 40 9.56 3.63 6.97
N ILE A 41 8.34 3.87 6.49
CA ILE A 41 7.17 4.19 7.31
C ILE A 41 6.77 3.01 8.20
N LEU A 42 6.63 1.82 7.61
CA LEU A 42 6.16 0.62 8.28
C LEU A 42 7.28 -0.14 9.02
N ASN A 43 8.53 0.32 8.90
CA ASN A 43 9.71 -0.34 9.45
C ASN A 43 9.81 -1.82 9.03
N LYS A 44 9.54 -2.09 7.75
CA LYS A 44 9.59 -3.41 7.14
C LYS A 44 10.55 -3.42 5.97
N ASN A 45 11.16 -4.56 5.72
CA ASN A 45 12.14 -4.78 4.66
C ASN A 45 11.46 -5.11 3.31
N TYR A 46 10.53 -4.28 2.85
CA TYR A 46 9.94 -4.49 1.53
C TYR A 46 10.99 -4.35 0.43
N GLU A 47 10.92 -5.24 -0.55
CA GLU A 47 11.79 -5.29 -1.70
C GLU A 47 11.01 -5.00 -2.98
N GLU A 48 9.81 -5.56 -3.11
CA GLU A 48 9.02 -5.45 -4.33
C GLU A 48 7.53 -5.29 -4.03
N LEU A 49 6.85 -4.59 -4.94
CA LEU A 49 5.40 -4.53 -5.00
C LEU A 49 4.91 -5.39 -6.16
N LEU A 50 3.93 -6.23 -5.88
CA LEU A 50 3.37 -7.21 -6.78
C LEU A 50 1.91 -6.88 -7.07
N SER A 51 1.45 -7.26 -8.26
CA SER A 51 0.05 -7.30 -8.63
C SER A 51 -0.35 -8.76 -8.81
N HIS A 52 -1.21 -9.26 -7.94
CA HIS A 52 -1.77 -10.60 -7.99
C HIS A 52 -3.10 -10.55 -8.73
N GLU A 53 -3.19 -11.20 -9.89
CA GLU A 53 -4.38 -11.20 -10.72
C GLU A 53 -5.12 -12.54 -10.59
N THR A 54 -6.43 -12.49 -10.30
CA THR A 54 -7.31 -13.67 -10.29
C THR A 54 -8.59 -13.37 -11.07
N GLY A 55 -8.66 -13.89 -12.30
CA GLY A 55 -9.77 -13.59 -13.22
C GLY A 55 -9.95 -12.09 -13.44
N ARG A 56 -11.02 -11.51 -12.85
CA ARG A 56 -11.33 -10.07 -12.93
C ARG A 56 -10.82 -9.24 -11.75
N LYS A 57 -10.33 -9.87 -10.68
CA LYS A 57 -9.87 -9.17 -9.47
C LYS A 57 -8.36 -9.01 -9.49
N LYS A 58 -7.89 -7.89 -8.96
CA LYS A 58 -6.47 -7.63 -8.70
C LYS A 58 -6.28 -7.35 -7.22
N TYR A 59 -5.30 -8.00 -6.62
CA TYR A 59 -4.85 -7.71 -5.27
C TYR A 59 -3.44 -7.17 -5.33
N MET A 60 -3.14 -6.23 -4.46
CA MET A 60 -1.77 -5.83 -4.21
C MET A 60 -1.03 -6.97 -3.51
N GLY A 61 0.28 -7.06 -3.72
CA GLY A 61 1.16 -7.92 -2.96
C GLY A 61 2.49 -7.25 -2.69
N VAL A 62 3.26 -7.83 -1.79
CA VAL A 62 4.62 -7.40 -1.48
C VAL A 62 5.53 -8.60 -1.35
N ARG A 63 6.80 -8.39 -1.73
CA ARG A 63 7.89 -9.29 -1.36
C ARG A 63 8.83 -8.58 -0.40
N THR A 64 9.19 -9.26 0.67
CA THR A 64 10.22 -8.83 1.61
C THR A 64 11.59 -9.34 1.20
N LYS A 65 12.65 -8.69 1.68
CA LYS A 65 14.03 -9.14 1.45
C LYS A 65 14.31 -10.54 2.02
N ASP A 66 13.54 -10.99 3.00
CA ASP A 66 13.64 -12.33 3.59
C ASP A 66 12.98 -13.41 2.72
N GLY A 67 12.47 -13.05 1.53
CA GLY A 67 11.82 -13.96 0.60
C GLY A 67 10.35 -14.23 0.89
N ILE A 68 9.77 -13.62 1.92
CA ILE A 68 8.35 -13.75 2.22
C ILE A 68 7.55 -12.95 1.20
N VAL A 69 6.61 -13.63 0.52
CA VAL A 69 5.68 -13.05 -0.45
C VAL A 69 4.26 -13.21 0.08
N TYR A 70 3.51 -12.12 0.12
CA TYR A 70 2.11 -12.16 0.55
C TYR A 70 1.26 -11.10 -0.15
N SER A 71 -0.02 -11.41 -0.29
CA SER A 71 -1.01 -10.53 -0.92
C SER A 71 -1.69 -9.63 0.12
N ALA A 72 -2.46 -8.66 -0.35
CA ALA A 72 -3.31 -7.80 0.46
C ALA A 72 -4.29 -8.57 1.33
N LEU A 73 -4.64 -9.81 0.97
CA LEU A 73 -5.48 -10.67 1.79
C LEU A 73 -4.81 -11.08 3.12
N SER A 74 -3.47 -11.04 3.17
CA SER A 74 -2.66 -11.33 4.37
C SER A 74 -2.02 -10.06 4.96
N MET A 75 -2.19 -8.90 4.33
CA MET A 75 -1.63 -7.63 4.83
C MET A 75 -2.48 -7.05 5.95
N GLY A 76 -1.82 -6.41 6.91
CA GLY A 76 -2.51 -5.60 7.92
C GLY A 76 -3.26 -4.42 7.28
N ALA A 77 -4.39 -4.03 7.87
CA ALA A 77 -5.21 -2.91 7.42
C ALA A 77 -4.39 -1.61 7.25
N GLY A 78 -3.55 -1.29 8.23
CA GLY A 78 -2.65 -0.13 8.19
C GLY A 78 -1.60 -0.22 7.08
N GLU A 79 -1.11 -1.42 6.75
CA GLU A 79 -0.14 -1.62 5.66
C GLU A 79 -0.76 -1.32 4.31
N GLN A 80 -1.93 -1.92 4.04
CA GLN A 80 -2.68 -1.69 2.81
C GLN A 80 -2.98 -0.20 2.64
N ARG A 81 -3.36 0.46 3.74
CA ARG A 81 -3.72 1.88 3.75
C ARG A 81 -2.53 2.78 3.44
N VAL A 82 -1.38 2.57 4.08
CA VAL A 82 -0.14 3.33 3.80
C VAL A 82 0.26 3.19 2.33
N ILE A 83 0.25 1.97 1.80
CA ILE A 83 0.65 1.75 0.40
C ILE A 83 -0.34 2.43 -0.56
N LYS A 84 -1.66 2.35 -0.30
CA LYS A 84 -2.69 3.04 -1.11
C LYS A 84 -2.54 4.57 -1.05
N ILE A 85 -2.23 5.14 0.12
CA ILE A 85 -1.96 6.58 0.27
C ILE A 85 -0.74 6.98 -0.57
N LEU A 86 0.36 6.24 -0.47
CA LEU A 86 1.57 6.50 -1.24
C LEU A 86 1.32 6.38 -2.74
N GLN A 87 0.61 5.35 -3.19
CA GLN A 87 0.21 5.19 -4.59
C GLN A 87 -0.58 6.41 -5.09
N THR A 88 -1.53 6.90 -4.29
CA THR A 88 -2.34 8.07 -4.63
C THR A 88 -1.49 9.34 -4.69
N ALA A 89 -0.65 9.57 -3.68
CA ALA A 89 0.21 10.75 -3.60
C ALA A 89 1.23 10.82 -4.75
N TYR A 90 1.85 9.69 -5.07
CA TYR A 90 2.86 9.61 -6.12
C TYR A 90 2.27 9.67 -7.53
N SER A 91 1.01 9.25 -7.71
CA SER A 91 0.33 9.26 -9.02
C SER A 91 -0.45 10.55 -9.28
N ALA A 92 -0.56 11.44 -8.29
CA ALA A 92 -1.29 12.69 -8.42
C ALA A 92 -0.57 13.68 -9.35
N TYR A 93 -1.35 14.44 -10.12
CA TYR A 93 -0.82 15.52 -10.95
C TYR A 93 -0.44 16.73 -10.08
N GLN A 94 0.43 17.59 -10.61
CA GLN A 94 0.80 18.83 -9.92
C GLN A 94 -0.43 19.70 -9.61
N TYR A 95 -0.42 20.37 -8.46
CA TYR A 95 -1.53 21.19 -7.96
C TYR A 95 -2.82 20.42 -7.63
N SER A 96 -2.77 19.09 -7.52
CA SER A 96 -3.91 18.29 -7.06
C SER A 96 -4.15 18.47 -5.55
N LEU A 97 -5.42 18.45 -5.14
CA LEU A 97 -5.82 18.35 -3.74
C LEU A 97 -6.15 16.88 -3.40
N ILE A 98 -5.42 16.31 -2.45
CA ILE A 98 -5.68 14.96 -1.93
C ILE A 98 -6.32 15.09 -0.55
N LEU A 99 -7.57 14.64 -0.42
CA LEU A 99 -8.28 14.57 0.86
C LEU A 99 -8.15 13.16 1.44
N ILE A 100 -7.63 13.03 2.65
CA ILE A 100 -7.50 11.77 3.38
C ILE A 100 -8.22 11.91 4.71
N ASP A 101 -9.27 11.12 4.88
CA ASP A 101 -10.02 11.05 6.12
C ASP A 101 -9.26 10.20 7.15
N GLU A 102 -9.25 10.61 8.43
CA GLU A 102 -8.58 9.94 9.56
C GLU A 102 -7.20 9.35 9.23
N ILE A 103 -6.26 10.16 8.75
CA ILE A 103 -4.97 9.71 8.20
C ILE A 103 -4.11 8.84 9.16
N ASP A 104 -4.28 9.00 10.46
CA ASP A 104 -3.58 8.28 11.52
C ASP A 104 -4.21 6.93 11.89
N LEU A 105 -5.45 6.66 11.45
CA LEU A 105 -6.17 5.44 11.78
C LEU A 105 -5.35 4.19 11.37
N LEU A 106 -5.22 3.26 12.34
CA LEU A 106 -4.48 1.98 12.26
C LEU A 106 -2.94 2.12 12.26
N LEU A 107 -2.40 3.32 12.48
CA LEU A 107 -0.95 3.55 12.52
C LEU A 107 -0.43 3.76 13.93
N HIS A 108 0.72 3.13 14.21
CA HIS A 108 1.53 3.50 15.36
C HIS A 108 2.06 4.93 15.20
N VAL A 109 2.28 5.63 16.32
CA VAL A 109 2.69 7.05 16.35
C VAL A 109 3.94 7.31 15.48
N ASP A 110 4.92 6.40 15.52
CA ASP A 110 6.14 6.55 14.71
C ASP A 110 5.90 6.37 13.22
N ALA A 111 5.04 5.41 12.83
CA ALA A 111 4.65 5.23 11.43
C ALA A 111 3.87 6.45 10.93
N PHE A 112 2.97 6.99 11.74
CA PHE A 112 2.23 8.21 11.42
C PHE A 112 3.16 9.41 11.19
N ARG A 113 4.12 9.66 12.10
CA ARG A 113 5.12 10.73 11.93
C ARG A 113 5.90 10.61 10.63
N LYS A 114 6.38 9.40 10.32
CA LYS A 114 7.12 9.12 9.08
C LYS A 114 6.23 9.33 7.85
N LEU A 115 4.97 8.91 7.90
CA LEU A 115 4.02 9.13 6.80
C LEU A 115 3.82 10.62 6.52
N ILE A 116 3.61 11.45 7.55
CA ILE A 116 3.45 12.90 7.38
C ILE A 116 4.70 13.55 6.79
N GLN A 117 5.89 13.15 7.26
CA GLN A 117 7.16 13.64 6.68
C GLN A 117 7.28 13.28 5.19
N THR A 118 6.99 12.04 4.84
CA THR A 118 7.02 11.58 3.44
C THR A 118 6.00 12.33 2.58
N LEU A 119 4.76 12.53 3.05
CA LEU A 119 3.74 13.26 2.32
C LEU A 119 4.10 14.73 2.12
N SER A 120 4.66 15.37 3.14
CA SER A 120 5.16 16.75 3.02
C SER A 120 6.28 16.86 1.98
N TYR A 121 7.20 15.89 1.96
CA TYR A 121 8.24 15.83 0.93
C TYR A 121 7.65 15.66 -0.48
N ILE A 122 6.66 14.79 -0.66
CA ILE A 122 6.01 14.57 -1.96
C ILE A 122 5.25 15.83 -2.43
N GLY A 123 4.54 16.50 -1.52
CA GLY A 123 3.74 17.69 -1.85
C GLY A 123 4.54 18.95 -2.19
N ASN A 124 5.82 19.01 -1.80
CA ASN A 124 6.73 20.12 -2.11
C ASN A 124 7.50 19.95 -3.43
N ARG A 125 7.14 18.95 -4.24
CA ARG A 125 7.81 18.62 -5.50
C ARG A 125 7.10 19.21 -6.71
#